data_AF-A0A2M7SEY0-F1
#
_entry.id   AF-A0A2M7SEY0-F1
#
_cell.length_a   1.000
_cell.length_b   1.000
_cell.length_c   1.000
_cell.angle_alpha   90.00
_cell.angle_beta   90.00
_cell.angle_gamma   90.00
#
_symmetry.space_group_name_H-M   'P 1'
#
loop_
_entity.id
_entity.type
_entity.pdbx_description
1 polymer ?
#
loop_
_entity_poly.entity_id
_entity_poly.type
_entity_poly.pdbx_seq_one_letter_code
_entity_poly.pdbx_strand_id
1 'polypeptide(L)' 'MHIPAIKKIRLKNIGAFKDATLQFSSGLNIITGGGGSGKSTILYIFNTKVKRLF' A
#
# COMPACT_ATOMS: atom_id res chain seq x y z
N MET A 1 11.42 7.72 20.28
CA MET A 1 11.36 6.38 19.65
C MET A 1 10.92 6.58 18.19
N HIS A 2 11.70 6.14 17.20
CA HIS A 2 11.32 6.28 15.78
C HIS A 2 10.70 4.97 15.30
N ILE A 3 9.43 5.00 14.89
CA ILE A 3 8.75 3.84 14.30
C ILE A 3 8.91 3.96 12.77
N PRO A 4 9.53 2.98 12.10
CA PRO A 4 9.63 2.99 10.64
C PRO A 4 8.25 3.05 9.99
N ALA A 5 8.04 4.02 9.10
CA ALA A 5 6.77 4.21 8.41
C ALA A 5 6.97 4.14 6.89
N ILE A 6 6.02 3.49 6.21
CA ILE A 6 5.98 3.44 4.75
C ILE A 6 5.60 4.83 4.23
N LYS A 7 6.50 5.48 3.49
CA LYS A 7 6.25 6.83 2.92
C LYS A 7 5.63 6.78 1.53
N LYS A 8 6.01 5.79 0.73
CA LYS A 8 5.62 5.68 -0.68
C LYS A 8 5.68 4.23 -1.13
N ILE A 9 4.73 3.82 -1.97
CA ILE A 9 4.82 2.58 -2.74
C ILE A 9 4.52 2.87 -4.21
N ARG A 10 5.16 2.10 -5.09
CA ARG A 10 4.83 2.04 -6.52
C ARG A 10 4.31 0.65 -6.84
N LEU A 11 3.14 0.59 -7.47
CA LEU A 11 2.45 -0.61 -7.88
C LEU A 11 2.47 -0.67 -9.40
N LYS A 12 3.03 -1.72 -9.99
CA LYS A 12 3.13 -1.86 -11.44
C LYS A 12 2.70 -3.26 -11.84
N ASN A 13 1.66 -3.36 -12.67
CA ASN A 13 1.04 -4.60 -13.15
C ASN A 13 0.64 -5.55 -12.01
N ILE A 14 -0.06 -5.04 -10.98
CA ILE A 14 -0.54 -5.85 -9.84
C ILE A 14 -2.03 -5.64 -9.63
N GLY A 15 -2.82 -6.71 -9.76
CA GLY A 15 -4.28 -6.66 -9.60
C GLY A 15 -4.92 -5.63 -10.53
N ALA A 16 -5.65 -4.66 -9.96
CA ALA A 16 -6.27 -3.57 -10.70
C ALA A 16 -5.30 -2.42 -11.08
N PHE A 17 -4.04 -2.45 -10.61
CA PHE A 17 -3.08 -1.36 -10.81
C PHE A 17 -2.14 -1.64 -11.99
N LYS A 18 -2.27 -0.87 -13.07
CA LYS A 18 -1.34 -0.89 -14.22
C LYS A 18 -0.01 -0.20 -13.89
N ASP A 19 -0.06 1.07 -13.49
CA ASP A 19 1.05 1.81 -12.88
C ASP A 19 0.44 2.85 -11.93
N ALA A 20 0.70 2.71 -10.63
CA ALA A 20 0.16 3.59 -9.62
C ALA A 20 1.21 3.89 -8.54
N THR A 21 1.21 5.11 -8.03
CA THR A 21 2.06 5.53 -6.92
C THR A 21 1.18 6.02 -5.80
N LEU A 22 1.34 5.45 -4.61
CA LEU A 22 0.67 5.91 -3.39
C LEU A 22 1.70 6.58 -2.48
N GLN A 23 1.36 7.76 -1.98
CA GLN A 23 2.14 8.48 -0.96
C GLN A 23 1.33 8.50 0.33
N PHE A 24 1.97 8.20 1.45
CA PHE A 24 1.31 8.08 2.74
C PHE A 24 1.65 9.26 3.64
N SER A 25 0.65 9.73 4.37
CA SER A 25 0.82 10.66 5.47
C SER A 25 1.44 9.95 6.68
N SER A 26 2.05 10.72 7.59
CA SER A 26 2.64 10.23 8.85
C SER A 26 1.60 9.84 9.91
N GLY A 27 0.33 9.70 9.54
CA GLY A 27 -0.78 9.38 10.44
C GLY A 27 -1.75 8.38 9.82
N LEU A 28 -3.05 8.62 10.01
CA LEU A 28 -4.09 7.75 9.48
C LEU A 28 -4.26 7.96 7.97
N ASN A 29 -4.11 6.88 7.21
CA ASN A 29 -4.34 6.86 5.77
C ASN A 29 -5.61 6.06 5.49
N ILE A 30 -6.62 6.70 4.90
CA ILE A 30 -7.91 6.07 4.59
C ILE A 30 -7.94 5.69 3.11
N ILE A 31 -8.19 4.41 2.82
CA ILE A 31 -8.27 3.89 1.44
C ILE A 31 -9.73 3.57 1.11
N THR A 32 -10.31 4.32 0.16
CA THR A 32 -11.70 4.16 -0.29
C THR A 32 -11.77 3.73 -1.76
N GLY A 33 -12.96 3.36 -2.23
CA GLY A 33 -13.23 3.01 -3.62
C GLY A 33 -14.26 1.89 -3.78
N GLY A 34 -14.78 1.72 -5.00
CA GLY A 34 -15.77 0.69 -5.34
C GLY A 34 -15.27 -0.75 -5.24
N GLY A 35 -16.16 -1.73 -5.43
CA GLY A 35 -15.79 -3.15 -5.51
C GLY A 35 -14.73 -3.40 -6.60
N GLY A 36 -13.78 -4.29 -6.35
CA GLY A 36 -12.72 -4.61 -7.32
C GLY A 36 -11.64 -3.53 -7.52
N SER A 37 -11.71 -2.39 -6.83
CA SER A 37 -10.75 -1.27 -7.02
C SER A 37 -9.32 -1.54 -6.49
N GLY A 38 -9.03 -2.74 -5.98
CA GLY A 38 -7.70 -3.12 -5.52
C GLY A 38 -7.36 -2.76 -4.06
N LYS A 39 -8.33 -2.36 -3.22
CA LYS A 39 -8.08 -2.03 -1.80
C LYS A 39 -7.41 -3.18 -1.03
N SER A 40 -7.98 -4.38 -1.08
CA SER A 40 -7.39 -5.56 -0.43
C SER A 40 -6.05 -5.98 -1.03
N THR A 41 -5.82 -5.68 -2.31
CA THR A 41 -4.52 -5.87 -2.97
C THR A 41 -3.44 -5.00 -2.34
N ILE A 42 -3.73 -3.73 -2.04
CA ILE A 42 -2.79 -2.83 -1.34
C ILE A 42 -2.43 -3.41 0.05
N LEU A 43 -3.43 -3.86 0.82
CA LEU A 43 -3.20 -4.44 2.15
C LEU A 43 -2.39 -5.75 2.10
N TYR A 44 -2.66 -6.61 1.12
CA TYR A 44 -1.90 -7.84 0.92
C TYR A 44 -0.42 -7.58 0.62
N ILE A 45 -0.11 -6.54 -0.16
CA ILE A 45 1.27 -6.15 -0.46
C ILE A 45 1.99 -5.70 0.81
N PHE A 46 1.32 -4.94 1.69
CA PHE A 46 1.91 -4.59 2.98
C PHE A 46 2.21 -5.83 3.81
N ASN A 47 1.25 -6.74 3.94
CA ASN A 47 1.46 -7.96 4.73
C ASN A 47 2.61 -8.84 4.20
N THR A 48 2.75 -8.96 2.87
CA THR A 48 3.77 -9.83 2.26
C THR A 48 5.15 -9.19 2.17
N LYS A 49 5.25 -7.88 1.98
CA LYS A 49 6.54 -7.18 1.82
C LYS A 49 7.12 -6.69 3.13
N VAL A 50 6.29 -6.28 4.10
CA VAL A 50 6.76 -5.80 5.41
C VAL A 50 7.34 -6.95 6.25
N LYS A 51 6.77 -8.15 6.16
CA LYS A 51 7.33 -9.35 6.82
C LYS A 51 8.71 -9.78 6.31
N ARG A 52 9.19 -9.22 5.20
CA ARG A 52 10.51 -9.51 4.64
C ARG A 52 11.56 -8.48 5.05
N LEU A 53 11.15 -7.43 5.76
CA LEU A 53 12.00 -6.29 6.17
C LEU A 53 12.36 -6.32 7.67
N PHE A 54 11.82 -7.28 8.42
CA PHE A 54 12.12 -7.57 9.83
C PHE A 54 12.35 -9.08 9.96
#